data_AF-A0A7C2EHU7-F1
#
_entry.id   AF-A0A7C2EHU7-F1
#
_cell.length_a   1.000
_cell.length_b   1.000
_cell.length_c   1.000
_cell.angle_alpha   90.00
_cell.angle_beta   90.00
_cell.angle_gamma   90.00
#
_symmetry.space_group_name_H-M   'P 1'
#
loop_
_entity.id
_entity.type
_entity.pdbx_description
1 polymer ?
#
loop_
_entity_poly.entity_id
_entity_poly.type
_entity_poly.pdbx_seq_one_letter_code
_entity_poly.pdbx_strand_id
1 'polypeptide(L)'
;MTPSSRLQRHASCPCGSWRALSACCLPWEEAFQRLISRLLAFVTRPRIHRQESRAARLFWNTERPPRPGSGQAAVENLRFLEWFLHDQPTPRGSGPLLGEFADSAAGLGAQEEALLFSLLLAPVRPYAVTESADPRGVLVIKDLLAGAERSVGPFGFTAPPIRSDVLICRLVPCGRLARPGAGLLVLPAASREELLAYVRTAYRMARPARHVPLEDFLDTSPHLYHHYFLLRGKSQGGRAEETLRRASYAPGWRSYRGKDLTRIRASLDRQMELERQTSTRGEVRYVWVDLERGVARATVCIRPEEIRVTADTREDRTEAAHFLETCLRSLIEFVGEETPEVEDVGGDAAPRRASVTPGTVFFTRALDRWPDSPSPLLEDRTPRQAVRSRTGRQQVAGILFGLEREFDRLRRLGRAWADLTGLRGQLDLPSAASPDSHRKRAESS
;
A
#
# COMPACT_ATOMS: atom_id res chain seq x y z
N MET A 1 26.63 13.56 14.34
CA MET A 1 25.46 12.81 14.87
C MET A 1 25.03 11.83 13.80
N THR A 2 25.02 10.56 14.15
CA THR A 2 24.85 9.38 13.28
C THR A 2 23.53 9.42 12.52
N PRO A 3 23.49 9.01 11.23
CA PRO A 3 22.24 8.94 10.48
C PRO A 3 21.32 7.88 11.09
N SER A 4 20.07 8.29 11.28
CA SER A 4 18.81 7.54 11.44
C SER A 4 18.91 6.02 11.58
N SER A 5 18.30 5.52 12.65
CA SER A 5 18.02 4.12 12.97
C SER A 5 17.83 3.21 11.75
N ARG A 6 18.81 2.33 11.46
CA ARG A 6 18.55 1.14 10.64
C ARG A 6 17.38 0.39 11.27
N LEU A 7 16.36 0.05 10.51
CA LEU A 7 15.21 -0.72 11.01
C LEU A 7 15.70 -2.10 11.47
N GLN A 8 15.90 -2.25 12.78
CA GLN A 8 16.32 -3.51 13.37
C GLN A 8 15.10 -4.40 13.58
N ARG A 9 15.05 -5.53 12.87
CA ARG A 9 13.92 -6.46 12.86
C ARG A 9 13.57 -7.03 14.24
N HIS A 10 14.55 -7.13 15.14
CA HIS A 10 14.35 -7.54 16.54
C HIS A 10 14.06 -6.39 17.51
N ALA A 11 14.21 -5.13 17.09
CA ALA A 11 13.85 -4.00 17.93
C ALA A 11 12.34 -3.98 18.18
N SER A 12 11.95 -3.35 19.29
CA SER A 12 10.54 -3.11 19.59
C SER A 12 9.86 -2.36 18.44
N CYS A 13 8.71 -2.86 18.01
CA CYS A 13 7.97 -2.27 16.91
C CYS A 13 7.59 -0.82 17.22
N PRO A 14 7.76 0.12 16.27
CA PRO A 14 7.47 1.54 16.48
C PRO A 14 5.99 1.80 16.77
N CYS A 15 5.11 0.86 16.45
CA CYS A 15 3.67 0.99 16.71
C CYS A 15 3.27 0.86 18.19
N GLY A 16 4.23 0.62 19.10
CA GLY A 16 3.96 0.50 20.53
C GLY A 16 3.36 -0.86 20.94
N SER A 17 3.40 -1.88 20.08
CA SER A 17 2.93 -3.23 20.42
C SER A 17 3.88 -4.01 21.33
N TRP A 18 5.09 -3.49 21.58
CA TRP A 18 6.20 -4.13 22.30
C TRP A 18 6.72 -5.44 21.69
N ARG A 19 6.09 -5.93 20.63
CA ARG A 19 6.57 -7.08 19.84
C ARG A 19 7.79 -6.68 19.01
N ALA A 20 8.60 -7.66 18.64
CA ALA A 20 9.65 -7.46 17.65
C ALA A 20 9.06 -6.94 16.33
N LEU A 21 9.77 -6.03 15.67
CA LEU A 21 9.37 -5.43 14.40
C LEU A 21 9.04 -6.51 13.34
N SER A 22 9.84 -7.57 13.25
CA SER A 22 9.63 -8.73 12.35
C SER A 22 8.37 -9.52 12.62
N ALA A 23 7.82 -9.46 13.84
CA ALA A 23 6.59 -10.14 14.22
C ALA A 23 5.38 -9.17 14.27
N CYS A 24 5.54 -7.92 13.83
CA CYS A 24 4.50 -6.90 13.93
C CYS A 24 4.32 -6.11 12.63
N CYS A 25 4.86 -4.89 12.51
CA CYS A 25 4.58 -4.02 11.35
C CYS A 25 5.41 -4.38 10.11
N LEU A 26 6.52 -5.09 10.24
CA LEU A 26 7.36 -5.40 9.10
C LEU A 26 6.72 -6.39 8.10
N PRO A 27 6.07 -7.48 8.52
CA PRO A 27 5.31 -8.31 7.59
C PRO A 27 4.27 -7.53 6.75
N TRP A 28 3.72 -6.44 7.28
CA TRP A 28 2.82 -5.55 6.54
C TRP A 28 3.55 -4.73 5.50
N GLU A 29 4.72 -4.19 5.83
CA GLU A 29 5.56 -3.47 4.86
C GLU A 29 6.02 -4.42 3.74
N GLU A 30 6.44 -5.64 4.06
CA GLU A 30 6.82 -6.66 3.06
C GLU A 30 5.62 -7.02 2.15
N ALA A 31 4.42 -7.20 2.74
CA ALA A 31 3.20 -7.43 1.98
C ALA A 31 2.84 -6.24 1.08
N PHE A 32 3.08 -5.01 1.53
CA PHE A 32 2.86 -3.82 0.72
C PHE A 32 3.78 -3.79 -0.49
N GLN A 33 5.07 -4.09 -0.34
CA GLN A 33 6.00 -4.13 -1.47
C GLN A 33 5.59 -5.19 -2.50
N ARG A 34 5.24 -6.41 -2.04
CA ARG A 34 4.75 -7.46 -2.94
C ARG A 34 3.50 -7.05 -3.71
N LEU A 35 2.53 -6.46 -3.01
CA LEU A 35 1.30 -5.97 -3.62
C LEU A 35 1.58 -4.92 -4.70
N ILE A 36 2.46 -3.95 -4.42
CA ILE A 36 2.84 -2.94 -5.42
C ILE A 36 3.57 -3.58 -6.60
N SER A 37 4.50 -4.51 -6.39
CA SER A 37 5.17 -5.23 -7.49
C SER A 37 4.17 -5.96 -8.39
N ARG A 38 3.14 -6.58 -7.81
CA ARG A 38 2.04 -7.23 -8.56
C ARG A 38 1.22 -6.22 -9.36
N LEU A 39 0.94 -5.04 -8.79
CA LEU A 39 0.27 -3.95 -9.48
C LEU A 39 1.12 -3.40 -10.64
N LEU A 40 2.43 -3.27 -10.46
CA LEU A 40 3.34 -2.86 -11.54
C LEU A 40 3.34 -3.88 -12.68
N ALA A 41 3.40 -5.18 -12.37
CA ALA A 41 3.26 -6.23 -13.37
C ALA A 41 1.92 -6.15 -14.11
N PHE A 42 0.81 -5.90 -13.38
CA PHE A 42 -0.51 -5.70 -13.98
C PHE A 42 -0.53 -4.56 -15.01
N VAL A 43 0.11 -3.42 -14.73
CA VAL A 43 0.14 -2.27 -15.66
C VAL A 43 0.89 -2.58 -16.95
N THR A 44 1.86 -3.50 -16.94
CA THR A 44 2.61 -3.87 -18.15
C THR A 44 1.78 -4.59 -19.21
N ARG A 45 0.55 -5.02 -18.88
CA ARG A 45 -0.36 -5.66 -19.83
C ARG A 45 -0.64 -4.74 -21.03
N PRO A 46 -0.55 -5.25 -22.28
CA PRO A 46 -0.71 -4.43 -23.49
C PRO A 46 -2.00 -3.60 -23.53
N ARG A 47 -3.11 -4.15 -23.01
CA ARG A 47 -4.42 -3.46 -22.95
C ARG A 47 -4.42 -2.21 -22.06
N ILE A 48 -3.63 -2.23 -21.00
CA ILE A 48 -3.51 -1.14 -20.03
C ILE A 48 -2.51 -0.11 -20.52
N HIS A 49 -1.37 -0.57 -21.03
CA HIS A 49 -0.32 0.28 -21.57
C HIS A 49 -0.85 1.21 -22.70
N ARG A 50 -1.78 0.75 -23.54
CA ARG A 50 -2.42 1.59 -24.57
C ARG A 50 -3.18 2.82 -24.01
N GLN A 51 -3.63 2.77 -22.76
CA GLN A 51 -4.40 3.87 -22.13
C GLN A 51 -3.49 4.94 -21.51
N GLU A 52 -2.22 4.61 -21.29
CA GLU A 52 -1.24 5.43 -20.58
C GLU A 52 -1.05 6.81 -21.23
N SER A 53 -0.87 6.87 -22.55
CA SER A 53 -0.55 8.10 -23.28
C SER A 53 -1.56 9.22 -23.05
N ARG A 54 -2.84 8.90 -22.94
CA ARG A 54 -3.89 9.90 -22.66
C ARG A 54 -3.83 10.36 -21.20
N ALA A 55 -3.63 9.43 -20.27
CA ALA A 55 -3.53 9.73 -18.85
C ALA A 55 -2.27 10.57 -18.54
N ALA A 56 -1.14 10.28 -19.20
CA ALA A 56 0.12 10.99 -19.02
C ALA A 56 0.02 12.47 -19.42
N ARG A 57 -0.70 12.79 -20.51
CA ARG A 57 -0.96 14.19 -20.89
C ARG A 57 -1.71 14.96 -19.80
N LEU A 58 -2.71 14.33 -19.19
CA LEU A 58 -3.45 14.93 -18.08
C LEU A 58 -2.55 15.11 -16.85
N PHE A 59 -1.83 14.07 -16.44
CA PHE A 59 -1.03 14.10 -15.22
C PHE A 59 0.13 15.10 -15.26
N TRP A 60 0.83 15.18 -16.39
CA TRP A 60 1.95 16.11 -16.57
C TRP A 60 1.54 17.50 -17.04
N ASN A 61 0.25 17.71 -17.34
CA ASN A 61 -0.26 18.96 -17.86
C ASN A 61 0.51 19.46 -19.10
N THR A 62 0.84 18.55 -20.01
CA THR A 62 1.61 18.86 -21.23
C THR A 62 1.13 18.02 -22.41
N GLU A 63 1.17 18.61 -23.60
CA GLU A 63 0.89 17.91 -24.86
C GLU A 63 1.95 16.87 -25.20
N ARG A 64 3.18 17.04 -24.68
CA ARG A 64 4.33 16.16 -24.91
C ARG A 64 4.85 15.58 -23.59
N PRO A 65 4.15 14.60 -23.01
CA PRO A 65 4.62 13.92 -21.80
C PRO A 65 5.94 13.16 -22.09
N PRO A 66 6.83 13.00 -21.09
CA PRO A 66 8.01 12.16 -21.20
C PRO A 66 7.67 10.75 -21.70
N ARG A 67 8.42 10.25 -22.69
CA ARG A 67 8.14 8.98 -23.37
C ARG A 67 8.75 7.77 -22.63
N PRO A 68 8.11 6.58 -22.70
CA PRO A 68 8.70 5.26 -22.38
C PRO A 68 10.14 5.11 -22.88
N GLY A 69 11.07 4.66 -22.02
CA GLY A 69 12.45 4.32 -22.39
C GLY A 69 13.45 5.49 -22.46
N SER A 70 13.06 6.69 -22.02
CA SER A 70 13.96 7.85 -21.95
C SER A 70 14.66 8.01 -20.59
N GLY A 71 14.44 7.10 -19.64
CA GLY A 71 14.89 7.24 -18.24
C GLY A 71 14.06 8.24 -17.42
N GLN A 72 13.04 8.84 -18.03
CA GLN A 72 12.08 9.80 -17.44
C GLN A 72 10.63 9.47 -17.82
N ALA A 73 10.36 8.26 -18.32
CA ALA A 73 9.05 7.88 -18.85
C ALA A 73 7.91 7.91 -17.82
N ALA A 74 6.67 8.05 -18.30
CA ALA A 74 5.48 7.89 -17.48
C ALA A 74 5.42 6.49 -16.81
N VAL A 75 5.67 5.38 -17.54
CA VAL A 75 5.85 4.04 -16.95
C VAL A 75 6.95 3.95 -15.88
N GLU A 76 7.95 4.83 -15.91
CA GLU A 76 9.10 4.83 -14.98
C GLU A 76 8.81 5.62 -13.69
N ASN A 77 7.69 6.33 -13.64
CA ASN A 77 7.35 7.22 -12.54
C ASN A 77 6.27 6.60 -11.64
N LEU A 78 6.64 6.18 -10.42
CA LEU A 78 5.71 5.51 -9.51
C LEU A 78 4.54 6.41 -9.09
N ARG A 79 4.73 7.73 -9.02
CA ARG A 79 3.65 8.68 -8.70
C ARG A 79 2.58 8.70 -9.80
N PHE A 80 3.03 8.71 -11.06
CA PHE A 80 2.10 8.62 -12.19
C PHE A 80 1.37 7.28 -12.20
N LEU A 81 2.10 6.17 -12.01
CA LEU A 81 1.51 4.84 -12.02
C LEU A 81 0.48 4.64 -10.89
N GLU A 82 0.79 5.13 -9.68
CA GLU A 82 -0.14 5.11 -8.57
C GLU A 82 -1.41 5.92 -8.90
N TRP A 83 -1.27 7.16 -9.38
CA TRP A 83 -2.42 7.96 -9.80
C TRP A 83 -3.24 7.29 -10.92
N PHE A 84 -2.55 6.78 -11.95
CA PHE A 84 -3.16 6.14 -13.10
C PHE A 84 -3.95 4.88 -12.72
N LEU A 85 -3.43 4.08 -11.80
CA LEU A 85 -4.10 2.89 -11.31
C LEU A 85 -5.29 3.22 -10.40
N HIS A 86 -5.12 4.17 -9.48
CA HIS A 86 -6.07 4.41 -8.39
C HIS A 86 -7.19 5.38 -8.72
N ASP A 87 -6.93 6.36 -9.59
CA ASP A 87 -7.79 7.52 -9.71
C ASP A 87 -8.25 7.80 -11.13
N GLN A 88 -7.50 7.36 -12.15
CA GLN A 88 -7.90 7.59 -13.53
C GLN A 88 -9.07 6.67 -13.92
N PRO A 89 -10.25 7.21 -14.27
CA PRO A 89 -11.36 6.38 -14.70
C PRO A 89 -11.03 5.68 -16.02
N THR A 90 -11.45 4.43 -16.15
CA THR A 90 -11.32 3.71 -17.41
C THR A 90 -12.23 4.32 -18.48
N PRO A 91 -11.90 4.21 -19.78
CA PRO A 91 -12.74 4.72 -20.87
C PRO A 91 -14.16 4.16 -20.89
N ARG A 92 -14.38 2.99 -20.27
CA ARG A 92 -15.70 2.35 -20.13
C ARG A 92 -16.51 2.90 -18.95
N GLY A 93 -15.99 3.88 -18.22
CA GLY A 93 -16.67 4.55 -17.11
C GLY A 93 -16.87 3.67 -15.88
N SER A 94 -16.19 2.54 -15.78
CA SER A 94 -16.46 1.51 -14.79
C SER A 94 -15.69 1.70 -13.46
N GLY A 95 -15.00 2.83 -13.28
CA GLY A 95 -14.13 3.08 -12.13
C GLY A 95 -12.64 2.90 -12.46
N PRO A 96 -11.75 2.97 -11.46
CA PRO A 96 -10.30 2.93 -11.66
C PRO A 96 -9.77 1.50 -11.93
N LEU A 97 -8.59 1.41 -12.56
CA LEU A 97 -7.93 0.14 -12.89
C LEU A 97 -7.60 -0.72 -11.67
N LEU A 98 -7.40 -0.10 -10.50
CA LEU A 98 -7.19 -0.82 -9.24
C LEU A 98 -8.38 -1.74 -8.90
N GLY A 99 -9.61 -1.34 -9.24
CA GLY A 99 -10.79 -2.20 -9.06
C GLY A 99 -10.75 -3.43 -9.96
N GLU A 100 -10.32 -3.28 -11.22
CA GLU A 100 -10.14 -4.41 -12.15
C GLU A 100 -9.05 -5.37 -11.65
N PHE A 101 -7.94 -4.82 -11.13
CA PHE A 101 -6.91 -5.63 -10.49
C PHE A 101 -7.49 -6.38 -9.29
N ALA A 102 -8.25 -5.69 -8.42
CA ALA A 102 -8.76 -6.30 -7.20
C ALA A 102 -9.72 -7.45 -7.45
N ASP A 103 -10.61 -7.32 -8.43
CA ASP A 103 -11.54 -8.40 -8.79
C ASP A 103 -10.85 -9.59 -9.45
N SER A 104 -9.75 -9.35 -10.18
CA SER A 104 -8.98 -10.40 -10.85
C SER A 104 -7.86 -11.00 -9.97
N ALA A 105 -7.46 -10.34 -8.89
CA ALA A 105 -6.33 -10.77 -8.08
C ALA A 105 -6.63 -12.10 -7.36
N ALA A 106 -5.73 -13.07 -7.60
CA ALA A 106 -5.70 -14.38 -6.96
C ALA A 106 -4.41 -14.57 -6.17
N GLY A 107 -4.43 -15.51 -5.21
CA GLY A 107 -3.24 -15.87 -4.42
C GLY A 107 -2.63 -14.71 -3.63
N LEU A 108 -3.47 -13.80 -3.11
CA LEU A 108 -3.07 -12.76 -2.18
C LEU A 108 -3.08 -13.34 -0.75
N GLY A 109 -2.02 -13.11 0.02
CA GLY A 109 -2.01 -13.38 1.45
C GLY A 109 -2.94 -12.44 2.21
N ALA A 110 -3.30 -12.79 3.45
CA ALA A 110 -4.25 -12.01 4.26
C ALA A 110 -3.84 -10.53 4.44
N GLN A 111 -2.54 -10.25 4.60
CA GLN A 111 -2.04 -8.88 4.69
C GLN A 111 -2.14 -8.13 3.35
N GLU A 112 -1.86 -8.80 2.23
CA GLU A 112 -1.98 -8.20 0.89
C GLU A 112 -3.44 -7.88 0.57
N GLU A 113 -4.38 -8.76 0.93
CA GLU A 113 -5.81 -8.48 0.78
C GLU A 113 -6.26 -7.29 1.64
N ALA A 114 -5.83 -7.23 2.91
CA ALA A 114 -6.15 -6.11 3.79
C ALA A 114 -5.55 -4.78 3.30
N LEU A 115 -4.34 -4.82 2.73
CA LEU A 115 -3.69 -3.66 2.12
C LEU A 115 -4.40 -3.23 0.83
N LEU A 116 -4.78 -4.17 -0.03
CA LEU A 116 -5.54 -3.90 -1.25
C LEU A 116 -6.91 -3.29 -0.94
N PHE A 117 -7.60 -3.83 0.06
CA PHE A 117 -8.84 -3.25 0.59
C PHE A 117 -8.60 -1.79 1.01
N SER A 118 -7.55 -1.54 1.79
CA SER A 118 -7.22 -0.19 2.24
C SER A 118 -6.85 0.76 1.08
N LEU A 119 -6.14 0.26 0.06
CA LEU A 119 -5.75 1.02 -1.13
C LEU A 119 -6.94 1.45 -1.99
N LEU A 120 -8.00 0.62 -2.07
CA LEU A 120 -9.25 0.96 -2.75
C LEU A 120 -9.99 2.11 -2.04
N LEU A 121 -9.85 2.21 -0.72
CA LEU A 121 -10.49 3.26 0.09
C LEU A 121 -9.67 4.54 0.17
N ALA A 122 -8.37 4.44 0.44
CA ALA A 122 -7.55 5.57 0.86
C ALA A 122 -7.43 6.63 -0.24
N PRO A 123 -7.81 7.90 -0.06
CA PRO A 123 -7.60 8.95 -1.08
C PRO A 123 -6.19 9.58 -1.03
N VAL A 124 -5.82 10.34 -2.06
CA VAL A 124 -4.65 11.24 -1.99
C VAL A 124 -5.06 12.52 -1.28
N ARG A 125 -4.33 12.88 -0.22
CA ARG A 125 -4.60 14.09 0.57
C ARG A 125 -3.30 14.85 0.89
N PRO A 126 -3.39 16.16 1.15
CA PRO A 126 -2.32 16.95 1.71
C PRO A 126 -2.39 16.89 3.24
N TYR A 127 -1.27 16.58 3.88
CA TYR A 127 -1.14 16.45 5.32
C TYR A 127 -0.04 17.38 5.83
N ALA A 128 -0.27 18.10 6.93
CA ALA A 128 0.79 18.83 7.61
C ALA A 128 1.42 17.97 8.70
N VAL A 129 2.75 17.93 8.76
CA VAL A 129 3.50 17.33 9.87
C VAL A 129 3.35 18.23 11.09
N THR A 130 2.65 17.76 12.12
CA THR A 130 2.38 18.55 13.33
C THR A 130 3.51 18.43 14.36
N GLU A 131 4.11 17.23 14.43
CA GLU A 131 5.17 16.88 15.36
C GLU A 131 6.33 16.21 14.61
N SER A 132 7.56 16.49 15.06
CA SER A 132 8.75 15.78 14.57
C SER A 132 8.67 14.30 14.95
N ALA A 133 9.34 13.44 14.16
CA ALA A 133 9.39 12.02 14.44
C ALA A 133 9.94 11.74 15.86
N ASP A 134 9.24 10.89 16.61
CA ASP A 134 9.66 10.44 17.94
C ASP A 134 10.91 9.53 17.84
N PRO A 135 11.53 9.11 18.96
CA PRO A 135 12.68 8.21 18.92
C PRO A 135 12.44 6.86 18.24
N ARG A 136 11.17 6.47 18.01
CA ARG A 136 10.78 5.27 17.27
C ARG A 136 10.54 5.55 15.78
N GLY A 137 10.69 6.80 15.35
CA GLY A 137 10.45 7.22 13.97
C GLY A 137 8.97 7.41 13.62
N VAL A 138 8.07 7.47 14.62
CA VAL A 138 6.64 7.74 14.40
C VAL A 138 6.41 9.23 14.36
N LEU A 139 5.68 9.70 13.35
CA LEU A 139 5.29 11.10 13.18
C LEU A 139 3.78 11.26 13.25
N VAL A 140 3.34 12.42 13.74
CA VAL A 140 1.93 12.82 13.74
C VAL A 140 1.71 13.82 12.61
N ILE A 141 0.69 13.54 11.80
CA ILE A 141 0.27 14.40 10.71
C ILE A 141 -1.22 14.70 10.81
N LYS A 142 -1.59 15.85 10.25
CA LYS A 142 -2.97 16.33 10.20
C LYS A 142 -3.41 16.53 8.75
N ASP A 143 -4.54 15.91 8.38
CA ASP A 143 -5.20 16.12 7.10
C ASP A 143 -5.60 17.61 6.97
N LEU A 144 -5.11 18.29 5.94
CA LEU A 144 -5.36 19.71 5.72
C LEU A 144 -6.76 20.01 5.17
N LEU A 145 -7.50 18.98 4.73
CA LEU A 145 -8.88 19.10 4.29
C LEU A 145 -9.84 18.69 5.40
N ALA A 146 -9.70 17.46 5.92
CA ALA A 146 -10.63 16.89 6.90
C ALA A 146 -10.27 17.23 8.36
N GLY A 147 -9.06 17.73 8.63
CA GLY A 147 -8.58 18.07 9.96
C GLY A 147 -8.24 16.87 10.86
N ALA A 148 -8.39 15.64 10.38
CA ALA A 148 -8.13 14.42 11.13
C ALA A 148 -6.63 14.18 11.33
N GLU A 149 -6.24 13.73 12.52
CA GLU A 149 -4.86 13.36 12.84
C GLU A 149 -4.60 11.86 12.63
N ARG A 150 -3.37 11.54 12.25
CA ARG A 150 -2.90 10.18 11.96
C ARG A 150 -1.45 10.01 12.41
N SER A 151 -1.14 8.86 12.98
CA SER A 151 0.23 8.41 13.23
C SER A 151 0.77 7.65 12.04
N VAL A 152 1.93 8.07 11.53
CA VAL A 152 2.62 7.44 10.40
C VAL A 152 3.93 6.86 10.89
N GLY A 153 4.19 5.61 10.51
CA GLY A 153 5.42 4.92 10.85
C GLY A 153 6.61 5.39 10.02
N PRO A 154 7.81 4.89 10.34
CA PRO A 154 9.03 5.26 9.62
C PRO A 154 9.11 4.69 8.19
N PHE A 155 8.16 3.83 7.79
CA PHE A 155 8.18 3.17 6.48
C PHE A 155 7.86 4.13 5.34
N GLY A 156 8.57 3.97 4.23
CA GLY A 156 8.34 4.71 2.99
C GLY A 156 8.95 6.12 2.95
N PHE A 157 9.68 6.55 3.98
CA PHE A 157 10.43 7.80 3.95
C PHE A 157 11.90 7.55 3.62
N THR A 158 12.42 8.25 2.60
CA THR A 158 13.86 8.21 2.30
C THR A 158 14.65 9.13 3.24
N ALA A 159 14.01 10.20 3.70
CA ALA A 159 14.48 11.09 4.76
C ALA A 159 13.30 11.48 5.66
N PRO A 160 13.51 11.64 6.98
CA PRO A 160 12.44 12.01 7.89
C PRO A 160 11.92 13.43 7.53
N PRO A 161 10.61 13.61 7.32
CA PRO A 161 10.06 14.94 7.12
C PRO A 161 10.17 15.75 8.41
N ILE A 162 10.26 17.08 8.28
CA ILE A 162 10.38 17.98 9.42
C ILE A 162 9.02 18.58 9.79
N ARG A 163 8.95 19.14 11.01
CA ARG A 163 7.74 19.79 11.49
C ARG A 163 7.31 20.90 10.53
N SER A 164 6.01 20.94 10.25
CA SER A 164 5.34 21.85 9.31
C SER A 164 5.53 21.56 7.82
N ASP A 165 6.29 20.52 7.45
CA ASP A 165 6.28 20.03 6.07
C ASP A 165 4.86 19.62 5.67
N VAL A 166 4.55 19.77 4.39
CA VAL A 166 3.30 19.29 3.79
C VAL A 166 3.59 18.05 2.96
N LEU A 167 3.04 16.92 3.39
CA LEU A 167 3.11 15.64 2.69
C LEU A 167 1.88 15.48 1.81
N ILE A 168 2.04 15.20 0.53
CA ILE A 168 0.94 14.83 -0.36
C ILE A 168 1.13 13.40 -0.79
N CYS A 169 0.27 12.52 -0.30
CA CYS A 169 0.32 11.10 -0.56
C CYS A 169 -1.02 10.43 -0.27
N ARG A 170 -1.12 9.15 -0.64
CA ARG A 170 -2.12 8.23 -0.09
C ARG A 170 -1.59 7.65 1.21
N LEU A 171 -2.40 7.63 2.28
CA LEU A 171 -2.00 6.96 3.52
C LEU A 171 -2.60 5.55 3.57
N VAL A 172 -1.72 4.56 3.70
CA VAL A 172 -2.10 3.15 3.71
C VAL A 172 -1.85 2.60 5.11
N PRO A 173 -2.88 2.08 5.81
CA PRO A 173 -2.71 1.35 7.05
C PRO A 173 -1.85 0.10 6.85
N CYS A 174 -0.69 0.05 7.49
CA CYS A 174 0.21 -1.10 7.58
C CYS A 174 0.26 -1.60 9.03
N GLY A 175 -0.65 -2.51 9.36
CA GLY A 175 -0.80 -2.99 10.73
C GLY A 175 -1.41 -1.91 11.63
N ARG A 176 -0.63 -1.43 12.60
CA ARG A 176 -1.06 -0.41 13.59
C ARG A 176 -0.57 1.01 13.26
N LEU A 177 0.18 1.17 12.17
CA LEU A 177 0.69 2.47 11.71
C LEU A 177 0.19 2.73 10.29
N ALA A 178 0.16 3.99 9.86
CA ALA A 178 0.04 4.31 8.45
C ALA A 178 1.42 4.43 7.81
N ARG A 179 1.50 4.22 6.50
CA ARG A 179 2.64 4.59 5.65
C ARG A 179 2.18 5.41 4.45
N PRO A 180 3.03 6.27 3.86
CA PRO A 180 2.75 6.86 2.56
C PRO A 180 2.65 5.79 1.46
N GLY A 181 1.85 6.05 0.43
CA GLY A 181 1.75 5.23 -0.77
C GLY A 181 3.05 5.18 -1.58
N ALA A 182 2.99 4.72 -2.83
CA ALA A 182 4.18 4.60 -3.67
C ALA A 182 4.78 5.97 -4.04
N GLY A 183 3.92 6.96 -4.24
CA GLY A 183 4.27 8.33 -4.54
C GLY A 183 4.13 9.28 -3.36
N LEU A 184 5.17 10.08 -3.11
CA LEU A 184 5.18 11.11 -2.08
C LEU A 184 5.66 12.45 -2.65
N LEU A 185 4.91 13.52 -2.39
CA LEU A 185 5.41 14.89 -2.54
C LEU A 185 5.63 15.46 -1.14
N VAL A 186 6.81 16.06 -0.93
CA VAL A 186 7.15 16.78 0.30
C VAL A 186 7.32 18.24 -0.07
N LEU A 187 6.49 19.10 0.48
CA LEU A 187 6.57 20.55 0.28
C LEU A 187 6.99 21.23 1.59
N PRO A 188 7.76 22.32 1.52
CA PRO A 188 8.07 23.09 2.72
C PRO A 188 6.81 23.76 3.27
N ALA A 189 6.86 24.13 4.55
CA ALA A 189 5.76 24.79 5.25
C ALA A 189 5.19 26.02 4.51
N ALA A 190 6.05 26.80 3.86
CA ALA A 190 5.68 28.00 3.11
C ALA A 190 4.72 27.72 1.94
N SER A 191 4.75 26.51 1.36
CA SER A 191 3.89 26.12 0.25
C SER A 191 2.45 25.82 0.66
N ARG A 192 2.17 25.65 1.96
CA ARG A 192 0.86 25.18 2.45
C ARG A 192 -0.31 26.05 1.99
N GLU A 193 -0.26 27.34 2.26
CA GLU A 193 -1.39 28.24 1.98
C GLU A 193 -1.55 28.47 0.47
N GLU A 194 -0.45 28.51 -0.28
CA GLU A 194 -0.50 28.61 -1.74
C GLU A 194 -1.08 27.35 -2.39
N LEU A 195 -0.70 26.15 -1.91
CA LEU A 195 -1.30 24.89 -2.34
C LEU A 195 -2.82 24.89 -2.11
N LEU A 196 -3.26 25.26 -0.90
CA LEU A 196 -4.68 25.32 -0.56
C LEU A 196 -5.42 26.35 -1.41
N ALA A 197 -4.82 27.52 -1.65
CA ALA A 197 -5.38 28.54 -2.53
C ALA A 197 -5.49 28.06 -3.99
N TYR A 198 -4.49 27.33 -4.48
CA TYR A 198 -4.48 26.74 -5.82
C TYR A 198 -5.63 25.75 -6.01
N VAL A 199 -5.77 24.76 -5.12
CA VAL A 199 -6.81 23.73 -5.26
C VAL A 199 -8.22 24.28 -5.06
N ARG A 200 -8.41 25.26 -4.15
CA ARG A 200 -9.69 25.97 -3.98
C ARG A 200 -10.05 26.80 -5.20
N THR A 201 -9.05 27.39 -5.87
CA THR A 201 -9.28 28.12 -7.12
C THR A 201 -9.67 27.17 -8.24
N ALA A 202 -8.98 26.03 -8.39
CA ALA A 202 -9.36 24.99 -9.34
C ALA A 202 -10.80 24.49 -9.10
N TYR A 203 -11.18 24.24 -7.84
CA TYR A 203 -12.55 23.88 -7.47
C TYR A 203 -13.59 24.94 -7.89
N ARG A 204 -13.32 26.23 -7.65
CA ARG A 204 -14.22 27.32 -8.09
C ARG A 204 -14.33 27.42 -9.61
N MET A 205 -13.22 27.21 -10.33
CA MET A 205 -13.18 27.27 -11.80
C MET A 205 -13.88 26.08 -12.45
N ALA A 206 -13.79 24.89 -11.85
CA ALA A 206 -14.47 23.70 -12.33
C ALA A 206 -16.00 23.81 -12.26
N ARG A 207 -16.54 24.76 -11.49
CA ARG A 207 -17.98 24.98 -11.27
C ARG A 207 -18.73 23.65 -11.09
N PRO A 208 -18.32 22.81 -10.12
CA PRO A 208 -18.97 21.53 -9.91
C PRO A 208 -20.46 21.76 -9.62
N ALA A 209 -21.27 20.73 -9.88
CA ALA A 209 -22.69 20.77 -9.53
C ALA A 209 -22.87 21.23 -8.07
N ARG A 210 -23.94 21.99 -7.80
CA ARG A 210 -24.31 22.34 -6.43
C ARG A 210 -24.31 21.04 -5.62
N HIS A 211 -23.69 21.06 -4.43
CA HIS A 211 -23.55 19.93 -3.48
C HIS A 211 -22.31 19.02 -3.57
N VAL A 212 -21.32 19.23 -4.45
CA VAL A 212 -20.07 18.44 -4.39
C VAL A 212 -19.09 19.06 -3.38
N PRO A 213 -18.73 18.38 -2.27
CA PRO A 213 -17.72 18.88 -1.33
C PRO A 213 -16.34 19.03 -1.98
N LEU A 214 -15.50 19.93 -1.46
CA LEU A 214 -14.12 20.12 -1.94
C LEU A 214 -13.32 18.81 -1.89
N GLU A 215 -13.51 18.02 -0.84
CA GLU A 215 -12.85 16.72 -0.65
C GLU A 215 -13.17 15.73 -1.78
N ASP A 216 -14.46 15.59 -2.11
CA ASP A 216 -14.93 14.71 -3.18
C ASP A 216 -14.42 15.19 -4.55
N PHE A 217 -14.39 16.51 -4.80
CA PHE A 217 -13.79 17.06 -6.02
C PHE A 217 -12.30 16.67 -6.13
N LEU A 218 -11.53 16.85 -5.06
CA LEU A 218 -10.10 16.54 -5.06
C LEU A 218 -9.83 15.03 -5.15
N ASP A 219 -10.74 14.19 -4.69
CA ASP A 219 -10.65 12.74 -4.88
C ASP A 219 -10.85 12.30 -6.34
N THR A 220 -11.57 13.10 -7.13
CA THR A 220 -11.65 12.88 -8.60
C THR A 220 -10.51 13.53 -9.37
N SER A 221 -9.86 14.54 -8.79
CA SER A 221 -8.81 15.33 -9.45
C SER A 221 -7.48 15.39 -8.67
N PRO A 222 -6.94 14.28 -8.14
CA PRO A 222 -5.73 14.31 -7.33
C PRO A 222 -4.46 14.69 -8.12
N HIS A 223 -4.50 14.61 -9.46
CA HIS A 223 -3.43 15.11 -10.33
C HIS A 223 -3.16 16.61 -10.16
N LEU A 224 -4.13 17.39 -9.65
CA LEU A 224 -3.95 18.81 -9.37
C LEU A 224 -2.84 19.08 -8.34
N TYR A 225 -2.63 18.18 -7.38
CA TYR A 225 -1.49 18.29 -6.45
C TYR A 225 -0.15 18.21 -7.18
N HIS A 226 -0.07 17.32 -8.17
CA HIS A 226 1.12 17.19 -9.00
C HIS A 226 1.31 18.43 -9.88
N HIS A 227 0.23 18.97 -10.45
CA HIS A 227 0.29 20.20 -11.24
C HIS A 227 0.81 21.38 -10.41
N TYR A 228 0.32 21.54 -9.18
CA TYR A 228 0.86 22.53 -8.25
C TYR A 228 2.36 22.32 -7.99
N PHE A 229 2.76 21.07 -7.76
CA PHE A 229 4.17 20.73 -7.54
C PHE A 229 5.05 21.16 -8.73
N LEU A 230 4.63 20.89 -9.97
CA LEU A 230 5.37 21.32 -11.16
C LEU A 230 5.41 22.84 -11.31
N LEU A 231 4.29 23.51 -11.05
CA LEU A 231 4.15 24.95 -11.26
C LEU A 231 4.89 25.79 -10.20
N ARG A 232 4.84 25.39 -8.93
CA ARG A 232 5.32 26.17 -7.78
C ARG A 232 6.11 25.34 -6.78
N GLY A 233 5.60 24.16 -6.42
CA GLY A 233 6.17 23.38 -5.32
C GLY A 233 7.65 23.05 -5.50
N LYS A 234 8.07 22.69 -6.72
CA LYS A 234 9.48 22.37 -7.03
C LYS A 234 10.41 23.57 -6.87
N SER A 235 10.02 24.76 -7.35
CA SER A 235 10.86 25.97 -7.23
C SER A 235 10.96 26.49 -5.80
N GLN A 236 10.01 26.11 -4.94
CA GLN A 236 10.04 26.42 -3.51
C GLN A 236 10.88 25.43 -2.69
N GLY A 237 11.55 24.45 -3.33
CA GLY A 237 12.34 23.43 -2.64
C GLY A 237 11.55 22.17 -2.29
N GLY A 238 10.34 22.02 -2.82
CA GLY A 238 9.57 20.78 -2.71
C GLY A 238 10.27 19.62 -3.40
N ARG A 239 10.14 18.43 -2.81
CA ARG A 239 10.76 17.19 -3.25
C ARG A 239 9.69 16.19 -3.70
N ALA A 240 10.05 15.38 -4.66
CA ALA A 240 9.27 14.23 -5.09
C ALA A 240 10.04 12.97 -4.73
N GLU A 241 9.42 12.10 -3.94
CA GLU A 241 10.02 10.87 -3.46
C GLU A 241 9.22 9.67 -3.95
N GLU A 242 9.95 8.59 -4.23
CA GLU A 242 9.41 7.27 -4.46
C GLU A 242 9.74 6.42 -3.24
N THR A 243 8.71 5.84 -2.64
CA THR A 243 8.83 5.16 -1.35
C THR A 243 9.19 3.67 -1.49
N LEU A 244 9.37 3.23 -2.73
CA LEU A 244 9.51 1.83 -3.13
C LEU A 244 10.51 1.68 -4.28
N ARG A 245 10.88 0.42 -4.56
CA ARG A 245 11.76 0.05 -5.67
C ARG A 245 10.85 -0.33 -6.83
N ARG A 246 11.18 0.12 -8.04
CA ARG A 246 10.43 -0.25 -9.23
C ARG A 246 10.96 -1.58 -9.76
N ALA A 247 10.29 -2.67 -9.38
CA ALA A 247 10.58 -4.00 -9.89
C ALA A 247 9.29 -4.71 -10.26
N SER A 248 9.24 -5.32 -11.44
CA SER A 248 8.10 -6.13 -11.85
C SER A 248 8.07 -7.42 -11.04
N TYR A 249 6.88 -7.78 -10.57
CA TYR A 249 6.65 -9.08 -9.95
C TYR A 249 6.96 -10.21 -10.94
N ALA A 250 7.99 -10.99 -10.61
CA ALA A 250 8.48 -12.13 -11.36
C ALA A 250 9.01 -13.14 -10.34
N PRO A 251 8.11 -13.75 -9.55
CA PRO A 251 8.50 -14.66 -8.49
C PRO A 251 9.27 -15.83 -9.08
N GLY A 252 10.18 -16.40 -8.31
CA GLY A 252 10.81 -17.65 -8.68
C GLY A 252 11.95 -17.97 -7.76
N TRP A 253 12.65 -19.04 -8.07
CA TRP A 253 13.72 -19.53 -7.22
C TRP A 253 14.91 -20.07 -7.98
N ARG A 254 16.06 -20.04 -7.30
CA ARG A 254 17.27 -20.73 -7.69
C ARG A 254 17.59 -21.81 -6.66
N SER A 255 17.97 -22.97 -7.17
CA SER A 255 18.31 -24.13 -6.36
C SER A 255 19.79 -24.43 -6.47
N TYR A 256 20.39 -24.75 -5.33
CA TYR A 256 21.79 -25.08 -5.19
C TYR A 256 21.93 -26.36 -4.37
N ARG A 257 22.97 -27.15 -4.66
CA ARG A 257 23.41 -28.27 -3.82
C ARG A 257 24.48 -27.79 -2.86
N GLY A 258 24.33 -28.07 -1.57
CA GLY A 258 25.32 -27.74 -0.54
C GLY A 258 26.30 -28.89 -0.30
N LYS A 259 27.58 -28.59 -0.14
CA LYS A 259 28.62 -29.60 0.19
C LYS A 259 28.82 -29.78 1.70
N ASP A 260 28.71 -28.69 2.46
CA ASP A 260 28.87 -28.67 3.92
C ASP A 260 27.87 -27.69 4.54
N LEU A 261 26.73 -28.21 5.00
CA LEU A 261 25.64 -27.40 5.54
C LEU A 261 26.04 -26.65 6.82
N THR A 262 26.95 -27.22 7.62
CA THR A 262 27.40 -26.59 8.88
C THR A 262 28.23 -25.35 8.57
N ARG A 263 29.18 -25.47 7.64
CA ARG A 263 30.01 -24.35 7.21
C ARG A 263 29.20 -23.30 6.46
N ILE A 264 28.24 -23.71 5.63
CA ILE A 264 27.32 -22.79 4.96
C ILE A 264 26.55 -21.97 5.99
N ARG A 265 25.93 -22.62 6.99
CA ARG A 265 25.20 -21.91 8.07
C ARG A 265 26.11 -20.92 8.80
N ALA A 266 27.31 -21.36 9.21
CA ALA A 266 28.26 -20.50 9.90
C ALA A 266 28.76 -19.30 9.06
N SER A 267 28.75 -19.39 7.72
CA SER A 267 29.09 -18.28 6.83
C SER A 267 27.93 -17.29 6.69
N LEU A 268 26.69 -17.79 6.62
CA LEU A 268 25.48 -16.97 6.50
C LEU A 268 25.15 -16.24 7.81
N ASP A 269 25.35 -16.90 8.96
CA ASP A 269 25.17 -16.30 10.29
C ASP A 269 26.10 -15.08 10.55
N ARG A 270 27.16 -14.90 9.74
CA ARG A 270 28.07 -13.74 9.83
C ARG A 270 27.65 -12.54 8.98
N GLN A 271 26.67 -12.70 8.10
CA GLN A 271 26.25 -11.63 7.19
C GLN A 271 25.24 -10.73 7.88
N MET A 272 25.47 -9.42 7.90
CA MET A 272 24.61 -8.47 8.59
C MET A 272 23.25 -8.29 7.89
N GLU A 273 23.20 -8.60 6.59
CA GLU A 273 22.03 -8.49 5.73
C GLU A 273 21.13 -9.74 5.80
N LEU A 274 21.62 -10.84 6.38
CA LEU A 274 20.86 -12.09 6.55
C LEU A 274 20.37 -12.25 7.98
N GLU A 275 19.06 -12.40 8.15
CA GLU A 275 18.47 -12.76 9.44
C GLU A 275 18.02 -14.21 9.42
N ARG A 276 18.53 -14.99 10.38
CA ARG A 276 18.11 -16.37 10.57
C ARG A 276 16.73 -16.42 11.23
N GLN A 277 15.78 -17.08 10.58
CA GLN A 277 14.49 -17.44 11.14
C GLN A 277 14.51 -18.88 11.62
N THR A 278 14.02 -19.12 12.84
CA THR A 278 13.83 -20.45 13.39
C THR A 278 12.75 -21.16 12.58
N SER A 279 13.08 -22.34 12.02
CA SER A 279 12.15 -23.16 11.26
C SER A 279 11.97 -24.52 11.95
N THR A 280 10.77 -25.09 11.79
CA THR A 280 10.43 -26.45 12.21
C THR A 280 11.12 -27.51 11.35
N ARG A 281 11.54 -28.62 11.97
CA ARG A 281 12.06 -29.84 11.31
C ARG A 281 13.22 -29.62 10.33
N GLY A 282 14.43 -29.40 10.84
CA GLY A 282 15.69 -29.57 10.08
C GLY A 282 15.99 -28.54 8.98
N GLU A 283 15.00 -27.73 8.58
CA GLU A 283 15.16 -26.60 7.68
C GLU A 283 15.64 -25.36 8.45
N VAL A 284 16.52 -24.58 7.84
CA VAL A 284 16.92 -23.26 8.35
C VAL A 284 16.59 -22.22 7.30
N ARG A 285 15.87 -21.18 7.71
CA ARG A 285 15.47 -20.10 6.81
C ARG A 285 16.27 -18.85 7.14
N TYR A 286 16.79 -18.17 6.12
CA TYR A 286 17.36 -16.83 6.23
C TYR A 286 16.52 -15.88 5.40
N VAL A 287 16.33 -14.67 5.90
CA VAL A 287 15.71 -13.59 5.14
C VAL A 287 16.78 -12.56 4.84
N TRP A 288 16.96 -12.26 3.56
CA TRP A 288 17.85 -11.20 3.11
C TRP A 288 17.11 -9.88 3.13
N VAL A 289 17.63 -8.91 3.89
CA VAL A 289 16.94 -7.66 4.22
C VAL A 289 17.67 -6.49 3.59
N ASP A 290 16.91 -5.63 2.92
CA ASP A 290 17.37 -4.28 2.60
C ASP A 290 17.41 -3.47 3.90
N LEU A 291 18.61 -3.14 4.37
CA LEU A 291 18.82 -2.44 5.65
C LEU A 291 18.38 -0.97 5.61
N GLU A 292 18.30 -0.35 4.43
CA GLU A 292 17.86 1.04 4.28
C GLU A 292 16.35 1.14 4.37
N ARG A 293 15.66 0.23 3.69
CA ARG A 293 14.19 0.21 3.59
C ARG A 293 13.54 -0.66 4.65
N GLY A 294 14.35 -1.49 5.31
CA GLY A 294 13.93 -2.46 6.31
C GLY A 294 12.94 -3.47 5.75
N VAL A 295 13.22 -4.08 4.59
CA VAL A 295 12.31 -5.04 3.92
C VAL A 295 13.02 -6.28 3.42
N ALA A 296 12.32 -7.42 3.42
CA ALA A 296 12.81 -8.65 2.82
C ALA A 296 12.93 -8.52 1.29
N ARG A 297 14.11 -8.81 0.75
CA ARG A 297 14.41 -8.90 -0.69
C ARG A 297 14.29 -10.32 -1.21
N ALA A 298 14.83 -11.26 -0.44
CA ALA A 298 14.83 -12.67 -0.79
C ALA A 298 14.79 -13.53 0.48
N THR A 299 14.40 -14.78 0.31
CA THR A 299 14.52 -15.82 1.34
C THR A 299 15.50 -16.88 0.86
N VAL A 300 16.37 -17.33 1.75
CA VAL A 300 17.27 -18.46 1.55
C VAL A 300 16.84 -19.59 2.48
N CYS A 301 16.34 -20.69 1.94
CA CYS A 301 15.99 -21.88 2.70
C CYS A 301 17.07 -22.94 2.53
N ILE A 302 17.57 -23.48 3.65
CA ILE A 302 18.55 -24.56 3.68
C ILE A 302 17.86 -25.83 4.15
N ARG A 303 17.84 -26.83 3.27
CA ARG A 303 17.39 -28.20 3.52
C ARG A 303 18.58 -29.16 3.38
N PRO A 304 18.47 -30.41 3.84
CA PRO A 304 19.55 -31.39 3.72
C PRO A 304 20.11 -31.55 2.30
N GLU A 305 19.22 -31.60 1.31
CA GLU A 305 19.59 -31.88 -0.09
C GLU A 305 19.61 -30.63 -1.00
N GLU A 306 19.13 -29.49 -0.51
CA GLU A 306 18.88 -28.32 -1.36
C GLU A 306 19.00 -27.02 -0.57
N ILE A 307 19.65 -26.03 -1.17
CA ILE A 307 19.60 -24.64 -0.76
C ILE A 307 18.78 -23.89 -1.81
N ARG A 308 17.69 -23.25 -1.38
CA ARG A 308 16.76 -22.57 -2.28
C ARG A 308 16.73 -21.07 -1.98
N VAL A 309 16.89 -20.27 -3.02
CA VAL A 309 16.82 -18.80 -2.98
C VAL A 309 15.55 -18.39 -3.66
N THR A 310 14.61 -17.80 -2.94
CA THR A 310 13.32 -17.37 -3.47
C THR A 310 13.21 -15.85 -3.39
N ALA A 311 12.76 -15.19 -4.45
CA ALA A 311 12.44 -13.77 -4.44
C ALA A 311 11.22 -13.49 -5.32
N ASP A 312 10.57 -12.35 -5.07
CA ASP A 312 9.38 -11.92 -5.80
C ASP A 312 9.70 -11.19 -7.12
N THR A 313 10.97 -10.83 -7.33
CA THR A 313 11.45 -10.13 -8.52
C THR A 313 12.69 -10.82 -9.08
N ARG A 314 12.90 -10.70 -10.40
CA ARG A 314 14.08 -11.27 -11.07
C ARG A 314 15.37 -10.61 -10.62
N GLU A 315 15.32 -9.30 -10.37
CA GLU A 315 16.44 -8.50 -9.88
C GLU A 315 16.87 -8.97 -8.49
N ASP A 316 15.95 -9.01 -7.52
CA ASP A 316 16.26 -9.50 -6.16
C ASP A 316 16.73 -10.95 -6.16
N ARG A 317 16.16 -11.81 -7.03
CA ARG A 317 16.62 -13.21 -7.18
C ARG A 317 18.07 -13.28 -7.66
N THR A 318 18.40 -12.47 -8.66
CA THR A 318 19.73 -12.45 -9.29
C THR A 318 20.77 -11.87 -8.33
N GLU A 319 20.45 -10.78 -7.64
CA GLU A 319 21.34 -10.20 -6.64
C GLU A 319 21.51 -11.11 -5.42
N ALA A 320 20.43 -11.75 -4.95
CA ALA A 320 20.51 -12.70 -3.82
C ALA A 320 21.37 -13.91 -4.17
N ALA A 321 21.21 -14.42 -5.40
CA ALA A 321 22.04 -15.50 -5.93
C ALA A 321 23.51 -15.09 -6.02
N HIS A 322 23.80 -13.92 -6.59
CA HIS A 322 25.16 -13.40 -6.69
C HIS A 322 25.80 -13.21 -5.31
N PHE A 323 25.04 -12.67 -4.36
CA PHE A 323 25.46 -12.51 -2.97
C PHE A 323 25.80 -13.87 -2.35
N LEU A 324 24.94 -14.88 -2.51
CA LEU A 324 25.17 -16.22 -1.99
C LEU A 324 26.37 -16.92 -2.63
N GLU A 325 26.51 -16.84 -3.94
CA GLU A 325 27.65 -17.39 -4.69
C GLU A 325 28.96 -16.73 -4.25
N THR A 326 28.93 -15.43 -3.96
CA THR A 326 30.10 -14.69 -3.45
C THR A 326 30.44 -15.09 -2.02
N CYS A 327 29.44 -15.25 -1.15
CA CYS A 327 29.61 -15.62 0.26
C CYS A 327 30.04 -17.07 0.46
N LEU A 328 29.48 -17.99 -0.34
CA LEU A 328 29.62 -19.43 -0.14
C LEU A 328 30.61 -20.08 -1.11
N ARG A 329 30.87 -19.45 -2.26
CA ARG A 329 31.86 -19.90 -3.27
C ARG A 329 31.74 -21.39 -3.55
N SER A 330 32.82 -22.16 -3.31
CA SER A 330 32.93 -23.59 -3.59
C SER A 330 32.06 -24.49 -2.70
N LEU A 331 31.37 -23.93 -1.69
CA LEU A 331 30.47 -24.68 -0.79
C LEU A 331 29.09 -24.99 -1.40
N ILE A 332 28.73 -24.30 -2.48
CA ILE A 332 27.49 -24.50 -3.21
C ILE A 332 27.76 -24.81 -4.67
N GLU A 333 26.83 -25.52 -5.30
CA GLU A 333 26.81 -25.81 -6.73
C GLU A 333 25.43 -25.49 -7.28
N PHE A 334 25.35 -24.73 -8.36
CA PHE A 334 24.08 -24.35 -8.98
C PHE A 334 23.42 -25.58 -9.64
N VAL A 335 22.14 -25.81 -9.32
CA VAL A 335 21.36 -26.94 -9.85
C VAL A 335 20.40 -26.46 -10.94
N GLY A 336 19.72 -25.33 -10.71
CA GLY A 336 18.72 -24.83 -11.65
C GLY A 336 18.00 -23.58 -11.18
N GLU A 337 17.25 -22.98 -12.10
CA GLU A 337 16.40 -21.82 -11.87
C GLU A 337 14.99 -22.15 -12.38
N GLU A 338 14.01 -21.97 -11.51
CA GLU A 338 12.60 -22.14 -11.85
C GLU A 338 11.90 -20.81 -11.64
N THR A 339 11.15 -20.40 -12.65
CA THR A 339 10.19 -19.31 -12.53
C THR A 339 8.84 -19.99 -12.69
N PRO A 340 7.99 -20.04 -11.65
CA PRO A 340 6.65 -20.56 -11.83
C PRO A 340 6.01 -19.77 -12.97
N GLU A 341 5.31 -20.47 -13.86
CA GLU A 341 4.39 -19.80 -14.75
C GLU A 341 3.43 -19.05 -13.83
N VAL A 342 3.62 -17.72 -13.76
CA VAL A 342 2.60 -16.87 -13.19
C VAL A 342 1.45 -17.07 -14.15
N GLU A 343 0.49 -17.95 -13.80
CA GLU A 343 -0.77 -18.05 -14.52
C GLU A 343 -1.18 -16.60 -14.79
N ASP A 344 -1.29 -16.25 -16.07
CA ASP A 344 -1.71 -14.91 -16.44
C ASP A 344 -3.11 -14.75 -15.86
N VAL A 345 -3.18 -14.16 -14.66
CA VAL A 345 -4.41 -14.12 -13.87
C VAL A 345 -5.35 -13.16 -14.57
N GLY A 346 -6.12 -13.70 -15.51
CA GLY A 346 -6.98 -12.97 -16.42
C GLY A 346 -6.58 -13.15 -17.87
N GLY A 347 -6.88 -14.32 -18.42
CA GLY A 347 -6.99 -14.51 -19.86
C GLY A 347 -7.91 -13.46 -20.50
N ASP A 348 -7.63 -13.18 -21.77
CA ASP A 348 -8.26 -12.21 -22.67
C ASP A 348 -9.78 -12.40 -22.88
N ALA A 349 -10.41 -13.34 -22.16
CA ALA A 349 -11.84 -13.62 -22.23
C ALA A 349 -12.57 -12.78 -21.19
N ALA A 350 -12.93 -11.54 -21.54
CA ALA A 350 -13.95 -10.81 -20.82
C ALA A 350 -15.28 -11.58 -20.92
N PRO A 351 -15.82 -12.17 -19.83
CA PRO A 351 -17.22 -12.53 -19.84
C PRO A 351 -17.99 -11.21 -19.87
N ARG A 352 -18.91 -11.04 -20.82
CA ARG A 352 -20.02 -10.09 -20.67
C ARG A 352 -20.82 -10.53 -19.45
N ARG A 353 -20.41 -10.11 -18.26
CA ARG A 353 -21.20 -10.16 -17.03
C ARG A 353 -21.61 -8.74 -16.68
N ALA A 354 -22.79 -8.63 -16.08
CA ALA A 354 -23.52 -7.40 -15.81
C ALA A 354 -22.63 -6.26 -15.28
N SER A 355 -23.07 -5.03 -15.50
CA SER A 355 -22.47 -3.72 -15.17
C SER A 355 -22.13 -3.52 -13.68
N VAL A 356 -21.29 -4.37 -13.11
CA VAL A 356 -20.81 -4.24 -11.74
C VAL A 356 -19.54 -3.38 -11.79
N THR A 357 -19.49 -2.35 -10.96
CA THR A 357 -18.33 -1.47 -10.85
C THR A 357 -17.10 -2.28 -10.39
N PRO A 358 -15.98 -2.31 -11.14
CA PRO A 358 -14.74 -2.95 -10.74
C PRO A 358 -14.33 -2.66 -9.29
N GLY A 359 -13.98 -3.72 -8.57
CA GLY A 359 -13.64 -3.74 -7.14
C GLY A 359 -14.78 -4.24 -6.26
N THR A 360 -16.02 -4.32 -6.77
CA THR A 360 -17.18 -4.76 -5.98
C THR A 360 -17.08 -6.25 -5.61
N VAL A 361 -16.60 -7.11 -6.53
CA VAL A 361 -16.45 -8.55 -6.25
C VAL A 361 -15.42 -8.76 -5.14
N PHE A 362 -14.31 -8.01 -5.21
CA PHE A 362 -13.31 -8.00 -4.17
C PHE A 362 -13.86 -7.54 -2.82
N PHE A 363 -14.60 -6.43 -2.77
CA PHE A 363 -15.16 -5.93 -1.51
C PHE A 363 -16.08 -6.94 -0.85
N THR A 364 -17.00 -7.55 -1.60
CA THR A 364 -17.90 -8.59 -1.07
C THR A 364 -17.08 -9.74 -0.47
N ARG A 365 -16.13 -10.30 -1.25
CA ARG A 365 -15.28 -11.41 -0.79
C ARG A 365 -14.42 -11.06 0.43
N ALA A 366 -13.93 -9.83 0.52
CA ALA A 366 -13.13 -9.37 1.65
C ALA A 366 -13.99 -9.18 2.91
N LEU A 367 -15.18 -8.59 2.77
CA LEU A 367 -16.10 -8.34 3.87
C LEU A 367 -16.75 -9.62 4.40
N ASP A 368 -17.03 -10.60 3.55
CA ASP A 368 -17.55 -11.91 3.98
C ASP A 368 -16.58 -12.64 4.91
N ARG A 369 -15.26 -12.46 4.70
CA ARG A 369 -14.21 -13.06 5.54
C ARG A 369 -13.82 -12.20 6.74
N TRP A 370 -14.19 -10.93 6.75
CA TRP A 370 -13.76 -9.96 7.76
C TRP A 370 -14.16 -10.35 9.20
N PRO A 371 -15.38 -10.86 9.50
CA PRO A 371 -15.78 -11.26 10.85
C PRO A 371 -14.83 -12.24 11.54
N ASP A 372 -14.17 -13.08 10.74
CA ASP A 372 -13.33 -14.19 11.18
C ASP A 372 -11.84 -13.96 10.88
N SER A 373 -11.49 -12.76 10.38
CA SER A 373 -10.11 -12.36 10.11
C SER A 373 -9.54 -11.53 11.26
N PRO A 374 -8.34 -11.87 11.79
CA PRO A 374 -7.65 -11.04 12.79
C PRO A 374 -7.42 -9.62 12.29
N SER A 375 -7.66 -8.63 13.17
CA SER A 375 -7.44 -7.22 12.83
C SER A 375 -6.45 -6.55 13.79
N PRO A 376 -5.41 -5.85 13.28
CA PRO A 376 -4.52 -5.04 14.11
C PRO A 376 -5.24 -3.96 14.93
N LEU A 377 -6.38 -3.47 14.43
CA LEU A 377 -7.23 -2.48 15.11
C LEU A 377 -7.99 -3.06 16.31
N LEU A 378 -8.07 -4.40 16.41
CA LEU A 378 -8.76 -5.13 17.46
C LEU A 378 -7.78 -5.97 18.30
N GLU A 379 -6.52 -5.54 18.36
CA GLU A 379 -5.43 -6.24 19.08
C GLU A 379 -5.21 -7.67 18.56
N ASP A 380 -5.32 -7.84 17.24
CA ASP A 380 -5.20 -9.12 16.53
C ASP A 380 -6.30 -10.15 16.88
N ARG A 381 -7.39 -9.71 17.53
CA ARG A 381 -8.63 -10.49 17.65
C ARG A 381 -9.46 -10.36 16.38
N THR A 382 -10.33 -11.34 16.14
CA THR A 382 -11.35 -11.22 15.09
C THR A 382 -12.50 -10.32 15.55
N PRO A 383 -13.23 -9.64 14.64
CA PRO A 383 -14.44 -8.91 15.00
C PRO A 383 -15.43 -9.77 15.80
N ARG A 384 -15.63 -11.04 15.40
CA ARG A 384 -16.52 -11.99 16.12
C ARG A 384 -16.06 -12.25 17.55
N GLN A 385 -14.76 -12.30 17.80
CA GLN A 385 -14.22 -12.43 19.15
C GLN A 385 -14.36 -11.12 19.94
N ALA A 386 -14.11 -9.97 19.32
CA ALA A 386 -14.13 -8.66 19.97
C ALA A 386 -15.53 -8.26 20.48
N VAL A 387 -16.58 -8.53 19.69
CA VAL A 387 -17.98 -8.17 20.04
C VAL A 387 -18.53 -8.87 21.28
N ARG A 388 -17.84 -9.89 21.80
CA ARG A 388 -18.19 -10.58 23.07
C ARG A 388 -18.03 -9.69 24.30
N SER A 389 -17.25 -8.60 24.18
CA SER A 389 -17.08 -7.61 25.24
C SER A 389 -17.78 -6.30 24.88
N ARG A 390 -18.25 -5.52 25.88
CA ARG A 390 -18.87 -4.21 25.62
C ARG A 390 -17.92 -3.25 24.89
N THR A 391 -16.67 -3.20 25.31
CA THR A 391 -15.63 -2.35 24.69
C THR A 391 -15.33 -2.80 23.27
N GLY A 392 -15.13 -4.09 23.04
CA GLY A 392 -14.87 -4.62 21.69
C GLY A 392 -16.07 -4.43 20.75
N ARG A 393 -17.30 -4.52 21.27
CA ARG A 393 -18.51 -4.20 20.50
C ARG A 393 -18.52 -2.74 20.03
N GLN A 394 -18.15 -1.81 20.90
CA GLN A 394 -18.02 -0.38 20.54
C GLN A 394 -16.91 -0.15 19.52
N GLN A 395 -15.76 -0.82 19.67
CA GLN A 395 -14.65 -0.73 18.71
C GLN A 395 -15.07 -1.23 17.32
N VAL A 396 -15.68 -2.41 17.23
CA VAL A 396 -16.15 -2.99 15.97
C VAL A 396 -17.22 -2.10 15.33
N ALA A 397 -18.19 -1.60 16.11
CA ALA A 397 -19.21 -0.68 15.61
C ALA A 397 -18.60 0.63 15.07
N GLY A 398 -17.57 1.15 15.73
CA GLY A 398 -16.83 2.34 15.27
C GLY A 398 -16.08 2.11 13.96
N ILE A 399 -15.47 0.92 13.79
CA ILE A 399 -14.80 0.54 12.52
C ILE A 399 -15.83 0.46 11.38
N LEU A 400 -16.95 -0.22 11.59
CA LEU A 400 -18.01 -0.34 10.58
C LEU A 400 -18.61 1.02 10.23
N PHE A 401 -18.81 1.90 11.21
CA PHE A 401 -19.27 3.26 10.96
C PHE A 401 -18.27 4.09 10.12
N GLY A 402 -16.98 3.96 10.41
CA GLY A 402 -15.94 4.58 9.58
C GLY A 402 -15.97 4.05 8.13
N LEU A 403 -16.16 2.75 7.97
CA LEU A 403 -16.22 2.11 6.66
C LEU A 403 -17.48 2.49 5.87
N GLU A 404 -18.64 2.62 6.52
CA GLU A 404 -19.87 3.13 5.91
C GLU A 404 -19.67 4.53 5.33
N ARG A 405 -19.01 5.43 6.08
CA ARG A 405 -18.69 6.77 5.59
C ARG A 405 -17.77 6.74 4.36
N GLU A 406 -16.79 5.85 4.34
CA GLU A 406 -15.93 5.66 3.18
C GLU A 406 -16.70 5.10 1.97
N PHE A 407 -17.59 4.14 2.17
CA PHE A 407 -18.42 3.60 1.09
C PHE A 407 -19.45 4.60 0.56
N ASP A 408 -20.04 5.44 1.40
CA ASP A 408 -20.89 6.54 0.96
C ASP A 408 -20.11 7.53 0.11
N ARG A 409 -18.86 7.83 0.48
CA ARG A 409 -17.96 8.67 -0.32
C ARG A 409 -17.66 8.00 -1.67
N LEU A 410 -17.22 6.74 -1.68
CA LEU A 410 -16.93 6.02 -2.92
C LEU A 410 -18.16 5.92 -3.84
N ARG A 411 -19.36 5.72 -3.27
CA ARG A 411 -20.62 5.73 -4.01
C ARG A 411 -20.89 7.08 -4.69
N ARG A 412 -20.68 8.21 -3.99
CA ARG A 412 -20.79 9.55 -4.60
C ARG A 412 -19.77 9.77 -5.73
N LEU A 413 -18.59 9.16 -5.61
CA LEU A 413 -17.54 9.21 -6.62
C LEU A 413 -17.76 8.21 -7.78
N GLY A 414 -18.84 7.42 -7.77
CA GLY A 414 -19.10 6.39 -8.78
C GLY A 414 -18.11 5.22 -8.76
N ARG A 415 -17.42 5.00 -7.63
CA ARG A 415 -16.47 3.91 -7.42
C ARG A 415 -17.16 2.71 -6.76
N ALA A 416 -16.48 1.56 -6.72
CA ALA A 416 -17.02 0.37 -6.06
C ALA A 416 -17.22 0.61 -4.56
N TRP A 417 -18.26 -0.01 -4.02
CA TRP A 417 -18.65 0.06 -2.61
C TRP A 417 -19.44 -1.20 -2.25
N ALA A 418 -19.66 -1.44 -0.95
CA ALA A 418 -20.47 -2.57 -0.48
C ALA A 418 -21.44 -2.15 0.63
N ASP A 419 -22.59 -2.82 0.70
CA ASP A 419 -23.56 -2.64 1.78
C ASP A 419 -23.11 -3.44 3.01
N LEU A 420 -22.99 -2.77 4.16
CA LEU A 420 -22.57 -3.38 5.42
C LEU A 420 -23.73 -3.88 6.29
N THR A 421 -24.98 -3.72 5.86
CA THR A 421 -26.16 -4.12 6.63
C THR A 421 -26.13 -5.60 7.00
N GLY A 422 -25.81 -6.48 6.03
CA GLY A 422 -25.65 -7.91 6.27
C GLY A 422 -24.52 -8.23 7.25
N LEU A 423 -23.38 -7.53 7.13
CA LEU A 423 -22.22 -7.69 8.00
C LEU A 423 -22.52 -7.31 9.45
N ARG A 424 -23.30 -6.24 9.67
CA ARG A 424 -23.77 -5.86 11.01
C ARG A 424 -24.67 -6.94 11.62
N GLY A 425 -25.59 -7.48 10.82
CA GLY A 425 -26.46 -8.58 11.24
C GLY A 425 -25.69 -9.81 11.69
N GLN A 426 -24.64 -10.20 10.97
CA GLN A 426 -23.79 -11.35 11.34
C GLN A 426 -23.01 -11.17 12.66
N LEU A 427 -22.86 -9.93 13.13
CA LEU A 427 -22.11 -9.58 14.35
C LEU A 427 -23.03 -9.15 15.51
N ASP A 428 -24.35 -9.31 15.36
CA ASP A 428 -25.37 -8.85 16.31
C ASP A 428 -25.21 -7.37 16.71
N LEU A 429 -24.83 -6.53 15.74
CA LEU A 429 -24.69 -5.09 15.91
C LEU A 429 -25.93 -4.37 15.40
N PRO A 430 -26.37 -3.29 16.07
CA PRO A 430 -27.47 -2.49 15.57
C PRO A 430 -27.09 -1.90 14.19
N SER A 431 -28.07 -1.87 13.29
CA SER A 431 -27.93 -1.10 12.05
C SER A 431 -27.64 0.36 12.40
N ALA A 432 -26.78 1.02 11.62
CA ALA A 432 -26.59 2.46 11.77
C ALA A 432 -27.97 3.11 11.59
N ALA A 433 -28.48 3.76 12.63
CA ALA A 433 -29.82 4.35 12.59
C ALA A 433 -29.90 5.30 11.39
N SER A 434 -30.92 5.12 10.55
CA SER A 434 -31.23 6.08 9.50
C SER A 434 -31.42 7.46 10.16
N PRO A 435 -30.85 8.55 9.60
CA PRO A 435 -30.93 9.91 10.18
C PRO A 435 -32.36 10.38 10.48
N ASP A 436 -33.37 9.75 9.87
CA ASP A 436 -34.80 10.08 10.07
C ASP A 436 -35.39 9.66 11.42
N SER A 437 -34.70 8.83 12.20
CA SER A 437 -35.23 8.34 13.49
C SER A 437 -35.23 9.40 14.61
N HIS A 438 -34.44 10.47 14.47
CA HIS A 438 -34.44 11.59 15.42
C HIS A 438 -35.53 12.63 15.14
N ARG A 439 -36.08 12.69 13.91
CA ARG A 439 -37.15 13.64 13.57
C ARG A 439 -38.51 13.17 14.09
N LYS A 440 -38.76 11.86 14.12
CA LYS A 440 -40.03 11.29 14.64
C LYS A 440 -40.16 11.28 16.17
N ARG A 441 -39.08 11.52 16.93
CA ARG A 441 -39.16 11.65 18.40
C ARG A 441 -39.37 13.08 18.89
N ALA A 442 -39.15 14.08 18.05
CA ALA A 442 -39.37 15.49 18.41
C ALA A 442 -40.80 15.99 18.09
N GLU A 443 -41.57 15.24 17.29
CA GLU A 443 -42.98 15.55 16.96
C GLU A 443 -43.98 14.75 17.81
N SER A 444 -43.51 14.06 18.87
CA SER A 444 -44.34 13.23 19.77
C SER A 444 -44.15 13.56 21.25
N SER A 445 -43.66 14.76 21.57
CA SER A 445 -43.53 15.25 22.95
C SER A 445 -44.20 16.61 23.10
#